data_AF-A0A1X2DM44-F1
#
_entry.id   AF-A0A1X2DM44-F1
#
_cell.length_a   1.000
_cell.length_b   1.000
_cell.length_c   1.000
_cell.angle_alpha   90.00
_cell.angle_beta   90.00
_cell.angle_gamma   90.00
#
_symmetry.space_group_name_H-M   'P 1'
#
loop_
_entity.id
_entity.type
_entity.pdbx_description
1 polymer ?
#
loop_
_entity_poly.entity_id
_entity_poly.type
_entity_poly.pdbx_seq_one_letter_code
_entity_poly.pdbx_strand_id
1 'polypeptide(L)'
;MLGAAMALMLAPAAVANADDKDAEFTNYLASNGIHLGNASQTGTMGRTMCQDLSAGYTQNDEVDQLKLRMDQNQAKFFVLAATAEYCPDKHKS
;
A
#
# COMPACT_ATOMS: atom_id res chain seq x y z
N MET A 1 33.76 26.10 32.68
CA MET A 1 33.18 27.22 31.90
C MET A 1 32.78 26.66 30.54
N LEU A 2 31.49 26.83 30.19
CA LEU A 2 30.82 26.85 28.87
C LEU A 2 31.60 26.28 27.66
N GLY A 3 31.08 25.36 26.85
CA GLY A 3 29.82 25.38 26.10
C GLY A 3 30.14 24.73 24.74
N ALA A 4 29.34 23.84 24.18
CA ALA A 4 28.18 24.12 23.35
C ALA A 4 27.42 22.78 23.21
N ALA A 5 26.18 22.70 23.69
CA ALA A 5 24.97 23.09 22.97
C ALA A 5 24.60 22.11 21.85
N MET A 6 23.52 21.38 22.15
CA MET A 6 22.65 20.57 21.32
C MET A 6 22.47 21.04 19.87
N ALA A 7 22.39 20.08 18.94
CA ALA A 7 21.34 20.02 17.92
C ALA A 7 21.50 18.72 17.09
N LEU A 8 21.31 17.56 17.71
CA LEU A 8 20.84 16.42 16.91
C LEU A 8 19.38 16.74 16.59
N MET A 9 19.18 17.33 15.41
CA MET A 9 17.87 17.50 14.82
C MET A 9 17.15 16.16 14.94
N LEU A 10 16.12 16.14 15.77
CA LEU A 10 15.02 15.21 15.67
C LEU A 10 14.39 15.48 14.30
N ALA A 11 15.01 14.96 13.23
CA ALA A 11 14.22 14.63 12.06
C ALA A 11 13.16 13.68 12.61
N PRO A 12 11.85 13.97 12.51
CA PRO A 12 10.88 12.92 12.68
C PRO A 12 11.30 11.89 11.64
N ALA A 13 11.86 10.77 12.10
CA ALA A 13 11.94 9.58 11.28
C ALA A 13 10.53 9.47 10.73
N ALA A 14 10.40 9.55 9.41
CA ALA A 14 9.14 9.42 8.71
C ALA A 14 8.67 7.97 8.88
N VAL A 15 8.30 7.62 10.11
CA VAL A 15 7.28 6.65 10.45
C VAL A 15 5.93 7.33 10.19
N ALA A 16 5.81 8.09 9.09
CA ALA A 16 4.51 8.52 8.61
C ALA A 16 3.76 7.22 8.32
N ASN A 17 2.77 6.98 9.15
CA ASN A 17 2.42 5.68 9.67
C ASN A 17 2.07 4.71 8.53
N ALA A 18 2.67 3.52 8.51
CA ALA A 18 2.15 2.44 7.68
C ALA A 18 0.65 2.24 7.97
N ASP A 19 0.23 2.43 9.22
CA ASP A 19 -1.17 2.47 9.65
C ASP A 19 -1.99 3.61 9.03
N ASP A 20 -1.45 4.82 8.87
CA ASP A 20 -2.16 5.93 8.22
C ASP A 20 -2.34 5.65 6.73
N LYS A 21 -1.27 5.20 6.05
CA LYS A 21 -1.30 4.83 4.63
C LYS A 21 -2.24 3.65 4.36
N ASP A 22 -2.21 2.63 5.21
CA ASP A 22 -3.10 1.47 5.13
C ASP A 22 -4.56 1.87 5.40
N ALA A 23 -4.80 2.84 6.29
CA ALA A 23 -6.12 3.39 6.57
C ALA A 23 -6.64 4.26 5.41
N GLU A 24 -5.80 5.12 4.83
CA GLU A 24 -6.12 5.91 3.64
C GLU A 24 -6.45 5.01 2.44
N PHE A 25 -5.62 3.99 2.20
CA PHE A 25 -5.85 3.01 1.15
C PHE A 25 -7.18 2.28 1.33
N THR A 26 -7.48 1.86 2.57
CA THR A 26 -8.74 1.17 2.88
C THR A 26 -9.95 2.09 2.74
N ASN A 27 -9.84 3.35 3.17
CA ASN A 27 -10.90 4.34 2.96
C ASN A 27 -11.12 4.65 1.48
N TYR A 28 -10.05 4.71 0.69
CA TYR A 28 -10.12 4.90 -0.75
C TYR A 28 -10.84 3.74 -1.44
N LEU A 29 -10.53 2.51 -1.06
CA LEU A 29 -11.23 1.30 -1.54
C LEU A 29 -12.69 1.28 -1.10
N ALA A 30 -12.98 1.58 0.16
CA ALA A 30 -14.34 1.64 0.69
C ALA A 30 -15.20 2.70 -0.03
N SER A 31 -14.61 3.85 -0.37
CA SER A 31 -15.28 4.90 -1.15
C SER A 31 -15.63 4.46 -2.58
N ASN A 32 -14.96 3.43 -3.10
CA ASN A 32 -15.24 2.78 -4.39
C ASN A 32 -16.04 1.47 -4.23
N GLY A 33 -16.62 1.22 -3.05
CA GLY A 33 -17.46 0.06 -2.75
C GLY A 33 -16.70 -1.24 -2.51
N ILE A 34 -15.39 -1.19 -2.29
CA ILE A 34 -14.53 -2.35 -2.06
C ILE A 34 -14.26 -2.47 -0.55
N HIS A 35 -14.74 -3.57 0.04
CA HIS A 35 -14.57 -3.85 1.48
C HIS A 35 -13.76 -5.14 1.66
N LEU A 36 -12.46 -4.99 1.88
CA LEU A 36 -11.49 -6.11 1.94
C LEU A 36 -11.04 -6.50 3.36
N GLY A 37 -11.65 -5.88 4.38
CA GLY A 37 -11.30 -6.11 5.78
C GLY A 37 -10.89 -4.81 6.46
N ASN A 38 -9.95 -4.91 7.40
CA ASN A 38 -9.40 -3.74 8.10
C ASN A 38 -8.18 -3.15 7.35
N ALA A 39 -7.71 -1.99 7.82
CA ALA A 39 -6.57 -1.27 7.24
C ALA A 39 -5.33 -2.16 7.09
N SER A 40 -4.90 -2.79 8.18
CA SER A 40 -3.71 -3.63 8.22
C SER A 40 -3.79 -4.83 7.25
N GLN A 41 -4.95 -5.48 7.16
CA GLN A 41 -5.18 -6.59 6.22
C GLN A 41 -5.06 -6.11 4.77
N THR A 42 -5.75 -5.02 4.45
CA THR A 42 -5.82 -4.48 3.09
C THR A 42 -4.46 -3.95 2.62
N GLY A 43 -3.71 -3.29 3.50
CA GLY A 43 -2.34 -2.86 3.21
C GLY A 43 -1.36 -4.02 3.11
N THR A 44 -1.53 -5.08 3.91
CA THR A 44 -0.73 -6.31 3.76
C THR A 44 -0.98 -6.98 2.42
N MET A 45 -2.25 -7.07 1.99
CA MET A 45 -2.58 -7.57 0.65
C MET A 45 -1.91 -6.74 -0.45
N GLY A 46 -1.95 -5.41 -0.36
CA GLY A 46 -1.29 -4.54 -1.35
C GLY A 46 0.23 -4.72 -1.39
N ARG A 47 0.88 -4.88 -0.24
CA ARG A 47 2.32 -5.18 -0.14
C ARG A 47 2.68 -6.56 -0.71
N THR A 48 1.90 -7.59 -0.39
CA THR A 48 2.10 -8.96 -0.90
C THR A 48 1.95 -8.99 -2.42
N MET A 49 0.90 -8.38 -2.95
CA MET A 49 0.69 -8.25 -4.40
C MET A 49 1.90 -7.58 -5.07
N CYS A 50 2.49 -6.56 -4.43
CA CYS A 50 3.70 -5.95 -4.97
C CYS A 50 4.91 -6.89 -5.01
N GLN A 51 5.06 -7.73 -3.98
CA GLN A 51 6.11 -8.76 -3.95
C GLN A 51 5.88 -9.79 -5.05
N ASP A 52 4.63 -10.21 -5.29
CA ASP A 52 4.28 -11.15 -6.36
C ASP A 52 4.59 -10.56 -7.74
N LEU A 53 4.22 -9.29 -7.99
CA LEU A 53 4.56 -8.58 -9.23
C LEU A 53 6.06 -8.36 -9.44
N SER A 54 6.84 -8.39 -8.36
CA SER A 54 8.30 -8.30 -8.39
C SER A 54 8.95 -9.68 -8.58
N ALA A 55 8.27 -10.74 -8.13
CA ALA A 55 8.65 -12.14 -8.34
C ALA A 55 8.31 -12.65 -9.75
N GLY A 56 7.54 -11.89 -10.54
CA GLY A 56 7.22 -12.20 -11.93
C GLY A 56 5.76 -12.60 -12.18
N TYR A 57 4.90 -12.53 -11.17
CA TYR A 57 3.45 -12.65 -11.36
C TYR A 57 2.92 -11.44 -12.14
N THR A 58 1.81 -11.64 -12.85
CA THR A 58 1.17 -10.56 -13.61
C THR A 58 0.02 -9.94 -12.82
N GLN A 59 -0.29 -8.67 -13.11
CA GLN A 59 -1.47 -8.01 -12.53
C GLN A 59 -2.77 -8.75 -12.85
N ASN A 60 -2.82 -9.47 -13.98
CA ASN A 60 -4.00 -10.25 -14.35
C ASN A 60 -4.20 -11.47 -13.45
N ASP A 61 -3.11 -12.12 -13.02
CA ASP A 61 -3.18 -13.25 -12.09
C ASP A 61 -3.81 -12.81 -10.76
N GLU A 62 -3.39 -11.64 -10.25
CA GLU A 62 -3.93 -11.03 -9.04
C GLU A 62 -5.41 -10.64 -9.20
N VAL A 63 -5.77 -10.06 -10.35
CA VAL A 63 -7.17 -9.72 -10.66
C VAL A 63 -8.04 -10.98 -10.69
N ASP A 64 -7.57 -12.06 -11.31
CA ASP A 64 -8.32 -13.32 -11.39
C ASP A 64 -8.50 -13.98 -10.01
N GLN A 65 -7.53 -13.86 -9.11
CA GLN A 65 -7.69 -14.29 -7.71
C GLN A 65 -8.72 -13.43 -6.97
N LEU A 66 -8.67 -12.11 -7.14
CA LEU A 66 -9.57 -11.18 -6.45
C LEU A 66 -11.02 -11.27 -6.97
N LYS A 67 -11.22 -11.64 -8.24
CA LYS A 67 -12.54 -11.88 -8.83
C LYS A 67 -13.35 -12.96 -8.12
N LEU A 68 -12.72 -13.84 -7.35
CA LEU A 68 -13.41 -14.82 -6.50
C LEU A 68 -14.12 -14.17 -5.30
N ARG A 69 -13.75 -12.93 -4.95
CA ARG A 69 -14.28 -12.19 -3.78
C ARG A 69 -14.99 -10.88 -4.14
N MET A 70 -14.81 -10.35 -5.35
CA MET A 70 -15.37 -9.06 -5.78
C MET A 70 -15.58 -9.02 -7.29
N ASP A 71 -16.20 -7.95 -7.80
CA ASP A 71 -16.38 -7.76 -9.25
C ASP A 71 -15.04 -7.55 -9.98
N GLN A 72 -14.98 -7.87 -11.27
CA GLN A 72 -13.79 -7.67 -12.10
C GLN A 72 -13.29 -6.21 -12.07
N ASN A 73 -14.20 -5.23 -12.08
CA ASN A 73 -13.81 -3.83 -12.05
C ASN A 73 -13.22 -3.45 -10.70
N GLN A 74 -13.76 -4.01 -9.61
CA GLN A 74 -13.27 -3.81 -8.26
C GLN A 74 -11.88 -4.44 -8.08
N ALA A 75 -11.70 -5.67 -8.55
CA ALA A 75 -10.42 -6.37 -8.51
C ALA A 75 -9.34 -5.60 -9.27
N LYS A 76 -9.67 -5.13 -10.49
CA LYS A 76 -8.75 -4.30 -11.28
C LYS A 76 -8.40 -2.98 -10.60
N PHE A 77 -9.39 -2.31 -10.02
CA PHE A 77 -9.18 -1.08 -9.27
C PHE A 77 -8.25 -1.30 -8.07
N PHE A 78 -8.49 -2.35 -7.29
CA PHE A 78 -7.65 -2.74 -6.18
C PHE A 78 -6.21 -2.95 -6.62
N VAL A 79 -5.97 -3.75 -7.66
CA VAL A 79 -4.62 -4.06 -8.15
C VAL A 79 -3.89 -2.80 -8.63
N LEU A 80 -4.58 -1.91 -9.36
CA LEU A 80 -3.99 -0.66 -9.82
C LEU A 80 -3.63 0.27 -8.64
N ALA A 81 -4.55 0.44 -7.70
CA ALA A 81 -4.34 1.29 -6.53
C ALA A 81 -3.23 0.72 -5.63
N ALA A 82 -3.25 -0.59 -5.36
CA ALA A 82 -2.22 -1.26 -4.57
C ALA A 82 -0.83 -1.16 -5.24
N THR A 83 -0.78 -1.29 -6.57
CA THR A 83 0.49 -1.17 -7.31
C THR A 83 1.03 0.25 -7.21
N ALA A 84 0.16 1.26 -7.41
CA ALA A 84 0.55 2.66 -7.29
C ALA A 84 1.04 3.00 -5.89
N GLU A 85 0.38 2.48 -4.86
CA GLU A 85 0.61 2.82 -3.46
C GLU A 85 1.78 2.03 -2.84
N TYR A 86 1.91 0.74 -3.13
CA TYR A 86 2.84 -0.18 -2.47
C TYR A 86 4.00 -0.66 -3.34
N CYS A 87 4.05 -0.35 -4.65
CA CYS A 87 5.18 -0.68 -5.52
C CYS A 87 6.03 0.54 -5.93
N PRO A 88 6.82 1.12 -5.01
CA PRO A 88 7.73 2.21 -5.34
C PRO A 88 8.80 1.80 -6.38
N ASP A 89 9.17 0.52 -6.44
CA ASP A 89 10.17 0.02 -7.39
C ASP A 89 9.65 -0.06 -8.83
N LYS A 90 8.33 -0.01 -9.05
CA LYS A 90 7.76 0.18 -10.39
C LYS A 90 7.69 1.66 -10.80
N HIS A 91 7.93 2.59 -9.88
CA HIS A 91 7.96 4.04 -10.12
C HIS A 91 9.37 4.58 -10.39
N LYS A 92 10.43 3.80 -10.13
CA LYS A 92 11.82 4.22 -10.38
C LYS A 92 12.25 3.83 -11.79
N SER A 93 12.22 4.80 -12.70
CA SER A 93 13.13 4.86 -13.86
C SER A 93 14.36 5.70 -13.52
#